data_AF-A0A2T1CLG1-F1
#
_entry.id   AF-A0A2T1CLG1-F1
#
_cell.length_a   1.000
_cell.length_b   1.000
_cell.length_c   1.000
_cell.angle_alpha   90.00
_cell.angle_beta   90.00
_cell.angle_gamma   90.00
#
_symmetry.space_group_name_H-M   'P 1'
#
loop_
_entity.id
_entity.type
_entity.pdbx_description
1 polymer ?
#
loop_
_entity_poly.entity_id
_entity_poly.type
_entity_poly.pdbx_seq_one_letter_code
_entity_poly.pdbx_strand_id
1 'polypeptide(L)'
;MSIKIHTQKPPQLKIKIALLLYAQLGNAYEFLGAYQQAISYFQKSLEIAREIGDRDGISTSLVNLGNAYNFLEEYQQSLEIKKQIGDRRGEASTWFNLGNTRKNLQQNSEAKTASENARNLYQAVGLGKEVEDCDRSIQNLA
;
A
#
# COMPACT_ATOMS: atom_id res chain seq x y z
N MET A 1 34.02 39.72 20.42
CA MET A 1 33.98 38.26 20.68
C MET A 1 32.78 37.70 19.95
N SER A 2 32.98 37.18 18.74
CA SER A 2 31.88 36.75 17.87
C SER A 2 31.71 35.24 17.99
N ILE A 3 30.67 34.80 18.67
CA ILE A 3 30.30 33.39 18.80
C ILE A 3 29.77 32.96 17.44
N LYS A 4 30.56 32.18 16.70
CA LYS A 4 30.11 31.46 15.51
C LYS A 4 29.05 30.44 15.95
N ILE A 5 27.79 30.78 15.69
CA ILE A 5 26.66 29.87 15.65
C ILE A 5 27.04 28.70 14.73
N HIS A 6 27.46 27.59 15.34
CA HIS A 6 27.53 26.31 14.63
C HIS A 6 26.10 25.91 14.33
N THR A 7 25.74 26.02 13.06
CA THR A 7 24.56 25.40 12.47
C THR A 7 24.58 23.92 12.86
N GLN A 8 23.79 23.56 13.88
CA GLN A 8 23.57 22.16 14.23
C GLN A 8 22.88 21.52 13.03
N LYS A 9 23.60 20.63 12.32
CA LYS A 9 22.95 19.61 11.51
C LYS A 9 21.81 19.02 12.35
N PRO A 10 20.60 18.82 11.81
CA PRO A 10 19.53 18.13 12.53
C PRO A 10 20.11 16.87 13.19
N PRO A 11 19.78 16.58 14.46
CA PRO A 11 20.45 15.52 15.22
C PRO A 11 20.32 14.23 14.41
N GLN A 12 21.47 13.71 13.93
CA GLN A 12 21.54 12.60 12.99
C GLN A 12 20.71 11.40 13.45
N LEU A 13 20.57 11.22 14.76
CA LEU A 13 19.73 10.20 15.38
C LEU A 13 18.24 10.32 15.01
N LYS A 14 17.65 11.53 14.99
CA LYS A 14 16.23 11.72 14.63
C LYS A 14 15.97 11.37 13.17
N ILE A 15 16.88 11.78 12.27
CA ILE A 15 16.77 11.46 10.84
C ILE A 15 16.95 9.96 10.61
N LYS A 16 17.92 9.34 11.28
CA LYS A 16 18.13 7.88 11.20
C LYS A 16 16.96 7.08 11.79
N ILE A 17 16.30 7.58 12.84
CA ILE A 17 15.06 6.97 13.34
C ILE A 17 13.95 7.10 12.30
N ALA A 18 13.79 8.26 11.66
CA ALA A 18 12.77 8.45 10.62
C ALA A 18 13.00 7.52 9.40
N LEU A 19 14.25 7.34 8.98
CA LEU A 19 14.65 6.38 7.94
C LEU A 19 14.11 4.98 8.25
N LEU A 20 14.43 4.46 9.44
CA LEU A 20 14.05 3.12 9.89
C LEU A 20 12.53 3.02 10.05
N LEU A 21 11.89 4.05 10.60
CA LEU A 21 10.44 4.07 10.79
C LEU A 21 9.71 3.97 9.44
N TYR A 22 10.13 4.74 8.44
CA TYR A 22 9.51 4.66 7.12
C TYR A 22 9.77 3.33 6.42
N ALA A 23 10.96 2.74 6.57
CA ALA A 23 11.22 1.38 6.07
C ALA A 23 10.29 0.35 6.74
N GLN A 24 10.12 0.43 8.06
CA GLN A 24 9.25 -0.49 8.81
C GLN A 24 7.77 -0.32 8.46
N LEU A 25 7.30 0.92 8.26
CA LEU A 25 5.95 1.18 7.78
C LEU A 25 5.77 0.60 6.38
N GLY A 26 6.73 0.81 5.47
CA GLY A 26 6.68 0.24 4.12
C GLY A 26 6.54 -1.29 4.16
N ASN A 27 7.35 -1.97 4.98
CA ASN A 27 7.25 -3.42 5.17
C ASN A 27 5.88 -3.83 5.71
N ALA A 28 5.33 -3.12 6.70
CA ALA A 28 4.02 -3.44 7.27
C ALA A 28 2.90 -3.31 6.21
N TYR A 29 2.95 -2.29 5.35
CA TYR A 29 2.00 -2.14 4.25
C TYR A 29 2.18 -3.21 3.16
N GLU A 30 3.42 -3.60 2.85
CA GLU A 30 3.70 -4.70 1.92
C GLU A 30 3.11 -6.02 2.43
N PHE A 31 3.31 -6.37 3.70
CA PHE A 31 2.71 -7.56 4.33
C PHE A 31 1.18 -7.56 4.29
N LEU A 32 0.57 -6.37 4.32
CA LEU A 32 -0.88 -6.23 4.21
C LEU A 32 -1.35 -6.27 2.75
N GLY A 33 -0.48 -6.36 1.75
CA GLY A 33 -0.86 -6.32 0.33
C GLY A 33 -1.17 -4.91 -0.19
N ALA A 34 -0.85 -3.89 0.59
CA ALA A 34 -1.07 -2.48 0.29
C ALA A 34 0.15 -1.85 -0.38
N TYR A 35 0.46 -2.36 -1.56
CA TYR A 35 1.71 -2.08 -2.26
C TYR A 35 1.92 -0.61 -2.63
N GLN A 36 0.85 0.14 -2.94
CA GLN A 36 0.97 1.57 -3.29
C GLN A 36 1.47 2.42 -2.12
N GLN A 37 1.08 2.06 -0.90
CA GLN A 37 1.47 2.71 0.34
C GLN A 37 2.86 2.26 0.77
N ALA A 38 3.15 0.96 0.61
CA ALA A 38 4.50 0.42 0.77
C ALA A 38 5.50 1.20 -0.08
N ILE A 39 5.18 1.41 -1.37
CA ILE A 39 5.94 2.23 -2.30
C ILE A 39 6.15 3.66 -1.77
N SER A 40 5.09 4.33 -1.31
CA SER A 40 5.21 5.70 -0.77
C SER A 40 6.16 5.79 0.42
N TYR A 41 6.11 4.81 1.33
CA TYR A 41 6.98 4.78 2.51
C TYR A 41 8.41 4.39 2.18
N PHE A 42 8.63 3.42 1.28
CA PHE A 42 9.96 3.09 0.82
C PHE A 42 10.60 4.25 0.03
N GLN A 43 9.83 5.04 -0.72
CA GLN A 43 10.32 6.27 -1.36
C GLN A 43 10.79 7.32 -0.34
N LYS A 44 10.02 7.54 0.74
CA LYS A 44 10.45 8.46 1.84
C LYS A 44 11.71 7.96 2.53
N SER A 45 11.81 6.65 2.78
CA SER A 45 13.02 6.04 3.34
C SER A 45 14.22 6.23 2.41
N LEU A 46 14.04 6.01 1.10
CA LEU A 46 15.08 6.21 0.08
C LEU A 46 15.56 7.67 0.00
N GLU A 47 14.64 8.63 0.05
CA GLU A 47 14.96 10.06 0.05
C GLU A 47 15.87 10.43 1.23
N ILE A 48 15.49 10.00 2.43
CA ILE A 48 16.28 10.24 3.64
C ILE A 48 17.63 9.53 3.57
N ALA A 49 17.67 8.28 3.09
CA ALA A 49 18.91 7.52 2.94
C ALA A 49 19.91 8.24 2.02
N ARG A 50 19.40 8.83 0.92
CA ARG A 50 20.19 9.66 0.00
C ARG A 50 20.68 10.94 0.66
N GLU A 51 19.83 11.62 1.42
CA GLU A 51 20.17 12.88 2.10
C GLU A 51 21.34 12.69 3.10
N ILE A 52 21.34 11.59 3.85
CA ILE A 52 22.38 11.31 4.86
C ILE A 52 23.57 10.49 4.32
N GLY A 53 23.50 10.03 3.06
CA GLY A 53 24.53 9.20 2.45
C GLY A 53 24.61 7.75 2.98
N ASP A 54 23.50 7.23 3.51
CA ASP A 54 23.40 5.85 4.03
C ASP A 54 23.21 4.87 2.86
N ARG A 55 24.32 4.27 2.42
CA ARG A 55 24.33 3.34 1.28
C ARG A 55 23.52 2.06 1.54
N ASP A 56 23.53 1.56 2.77
CA ASP A 56 22.80 0.35 3.14
C ASP A 56 21.29 0.64 3.19
N GLY A 57 20.93 1.81 3.72
CA GLY A 57 19.56 2.34 3.67
C GLY A 57 19.06 2.47 2.22
N ILE A 58 19.87 3.07 1.33
CA ILE A 58 19.53 3.20 -0.10
C ILE A 58 19.30 1.83 -0.73
N SER A 59 20.22 0.88 -0.52
CA SER A 59 20.11 -0.47 -1.08
C SER A 59 18.83 -1.16 -0.61
N THR A 60 18.55 -1.09 0.70
CA THR A 60 17.37 -1.71 1.30
C THR A 60 16.08 -1.11 0.75
N SER A 61 15.97 0.23 0.70
CA SER A 61 14.77 0.90 0.19
C SER A 61 14.53 0.60 -1.30
N LEU A 62 15.59 0.47 -2.11
CA LEU A 62 15.47 0.13 -3.54
C LEU A 62 15.00 -1.30 -3.77
N VAL A 63 15.53 -2.28 -3.02
CA VAL A 63 15.07 -3.67 -3.07
C VAL A 63 13.59 -3.76 -2.72
N ASN A 64 13.19 -3.10 -1.63
CA ASN A 64 11.80 -3.09 -1.18
C ASN A 64 10.86 -2.41 -2.19
N LEU A 65 11.30 -1.32 -2.82
CA LEU A 65 10.54 -0.71 -3.92
C LEU A 65 10.36 -1.68 -5.09
N GLY A 66 11.41 -2.38 -5.50
CA GLY A 66 11.35 -3.38 -6.56
C GLY A 66 10.31 -4.46 -6.26
N ASN A 67 10.33 -5.00 -5.04
CA ASN A 67 9.36 -6.00 -4.61
C ASN A 67 7.93 -5.47 -4.64
N ALA A 68 7.70 -4.28 -4.06
CA ALA A 68 6.37 -3.69 -4.02
C ALA A 68 5.81 -3.36 -5.42
N TYR A 69 6.66 -2.92 -6.36
CA TYR A 69 6.26 -2.73 -7.76
C TYR A 69 5.91 -4.05 -8.44
N ASN A 70 6.73 -5.10 -8.28
CA ASN A 70 6.45 -6.42 -8.86
C ASN A 70 5.12 -6.97 -8.35
N PHE A 71 4.87 -6.94 -7.05
CA PHE A 71 3.62 -7.44 -6.50
C PHE A 71 2.40 -6.63 -6.96
N LEU A 72 2.55 -5.31 -7.10
CA LEU A 72 1.47 -4.46 -7.64
C LEU A 72 1.16 -4.82 -9.11
N GLU A 73 2.19 -5.08 -9.92
CA GLU A 73 2.04 -5.50 -11.31
C GLU A 73 1.38 -6.88 -11.41
N GLU A 74 1.89 -7.89 -10.69
CA GLU A 74 1.32 -9.24 -10.68
C GLU A 74 -0.16 -9.22 -10.25
N TYR A 75 -0.50 -8.38 -9.28
CA TYR A 75 -1.87 -8.19 -8.84
C TYR A 75 -2.76 -7.61 -9.95
N GLN A 76 -2.30 -6.59 -10.67
CA GLN A 76 -3.02 -6.01 -11.81
C GLN A 76 -3.17 -7.01 -12.97
N GLN A 77 -2.09 -7.75 -13.28
CA GLN A 77 -2.12 -8.80 -14.30
C GLN A 77 -3.13 -9.90 -13.93
N SER A 78 -3.21 -10.30 -12.65
CA SER A 78 -4.20 -11.28 -12.19
C SER A 78 -5.64 -10.83 -12.43
N LEU A 79 -5.95 -9.57 -12.14
CA LEU A 79 -7.26 -8.97 -12.40
C LEU A 79 -7.57 -8.95 -13.90
N GLU A 80 -6.60 -8.53 -14.72
CA GLU A 80 -6.76 -8.46 -16.18
C GLU A 80 -6.98 -9.85 -16.79
N ILE A 81 -6.22 -10.87 -16.38
CA ILE A 81 -6.41 -12.24 -16.85
C ILE A 81 -7.80 -12.76 -16.46
N LYS A 82 -8.24 -12.57 -15.21
CA LYS A 82 -9.59 -12.96 -14.75
C LYS A 82 -10.67 -12.33 -15.60
N LYS A 83 -10.52 -11.04 -15.92
CA LYS A 83 -11.42 -10.31 -16.80
C LYS A 83 -11.43 -10.89 -18.22
N GLN A 84 -10.27 -11.19 -18.80
CA GLN A 84 -10.13 -11.74 -20.15
C GLN A 84 -10.73 -13.14 -20.29
N ILE A 85 -10.54 -14.01 -19.30
CA ILE A 85 -11.11 -15.36 -19.31
C ILE A 85 -12.59 -15.40 -18.87
N GLY A 86 -13.15 -14.26 -18.47
CA GLY A 86 -14.53 -14.15 -18.01
C GLY A 86 -14.77 -14.68 -16.59
N ASP A 87 -13.73 -14.88 -15.78
CA ASP A 87 -13.83 -15.26 -14.37
C ASP A 87 -14.26 -14.08 -13.49
N ARG A 88 -15.52 -13.67 -13.65
CA ARG A 88 -16.14 -12.58 -12.90
C ARG A 88 -16.18 -12.84 -11.40
N ARG A 89 -16.31 -14.10 -10.99
CA ARG A 89 -16.31 -14.47 -9.56
C ARG A 89 -14.93 -14.26 -8.95
N GLY A 90 -13.88 -14.75 -9.60
CA GLY A 90 -12.51 -14.55 -9.14
C GLY A 90 -12.10 -13.09 -9.17
N GLU A 91 -12.53 -12.31 -10.17
CA GLU A 91 -12.33 -10.87 -10.22
C GLU A 91 -12.99 -10.16 -9.02
N ALA A 92 -14.27 -10.49 -8.74
CA ALA A 92 -15.00 -9.93 -7.61
C ALA A 92 -14.34 -10.25 -6.26
N SER A 93 -13.90 -11.49 -6.04
CA SER A 93 -13.21 -11.88 -4.81
C SER A 93 -11.87 -11.16 -4.64
N THR A 94 -11.17 -10.91 -5.74
CA THR A 94 -9.91 -10.14 -5.72
C THR A 94 -10.18 -8.70 -5.28
N TRP A 95 -11.17 -8.04 -5.87
CA TRP A 95 -11.61 -6.70 -5.45
C TRP A 95 -12.10 -6.64 -4.00
N PHE A 96 -12.86 -7.63 -3.53
CA PHE A 96 -13.39 -7.66 -2.17
C PHE A 96 -12.27 -7.77 -1.13
N ASN A 97 -11.28 -8.62 -1.37
CA ASN A 97 -10.12 -8.76 -0.50
C ASN A 97 -9.30 -7.47 -0.44
N LEU A 98 -9.17 -6.75 -1.56
CA LEU A 98 -8.53 -5.44 -1.59
C LEU A 98 -9.32 -4.39 -0.79
N GLY A 99 -10.65 -4.41 -0.89
CA GLY A 99 -11.54 -3.57 -0.08
C GLY A 99 -11.31 -3.78 1.42
N ASN A 100 -11.29 -5.04 1.87
CA ASN A 100 -11.04 -5.39 3.28
C ASN A 100 -9.64 -4.98 3.76
N THR A 101 -8.63 -5.20 2.91
CA THR A 101 -7.25 -4.78 3.19
C THR A 101 -7.17 -3.28 3.42
N ARG A 102 -7.73 -2.49 2.49
CA ARG A 102 -7.73 -1.03 2.56
C ARG A 102 -8.55 -0.50 3.73
N LYS A 103 -9.64 -1.18 4.08
CA LYS A 103 -10.43 -0.88 5.29
C LYS A 103 -9.58 -1.03 6.56
N ASN A 104 -8.84 -2.12 6.71
CA ASN A 104 -7.96 -2.34 7.87
C ASN A 104 -6.87 -1.26 7.98
N LEU A 105 -6.52 -0.64 6.86
CA LEU A 105 -5.57 0.45 6.75
C LEU A 105 -6.19 1.84 6.91
N GLN A 106 -7.48 1.93 7.25
CA GLN A 106 -8.26 3.16 7.38
C GLN A 106 -8.34 3.99 6.09
N GLN A 107 -8.19 3.36 4.93
CA GLN A 107 -8.29 4.00 3.63
C GLN A 107 -9.71 3.89 3.08
N ASN A 108 -10.63 4.56 3.76
CA ASN A 108 -12.06 4.36 3.56
C ASN A 108 -12.51 4.66 2.12
N SER A 109 -11.91 5.66 1.46
CA SER A 109 -12.22 5.97 0.05
C SER A 109 -11.81 4.83 -0.91
N GLU A 110 -10.56 4.36 -0.82
CA GLU A 110 -10.05 3.30 -1.70
C GLU A 110 -10.69 1.93 -1.38
N ALA A 111 -11.02 1.69 -0.12
CA ALA A 111 -11.73 0.51 0.35
C ALA A 111 -13.16 0.47 -0.20
N LYS A 112 -13.82 1.63 -0.22
CA LYS A 112 -15.16 1.78 -0.80
C LYS A 112 -15.16 1.46 -2.28
N THR A 113 -14.27 2.07 -3.07
CA THR A 113 -14.17 1.81 -4.51
C THR A 113 -13.89 0.33 -4.81
N ALA A 114 -12.98 -0.31 -4.08
CA ALA A 114 -12.70 -1.73 -4.25
C ALA A 114 -13.92 -2.61 -3.90
N SER A 115 -14.64 -2.27 -2.82
CA SER A 115 -15.87 -2.98 -2.43
C SER A 115 -17.02 -2.78 -3.42
N GLU A 116 -17.14 -1.60 -4.03
CA GLU A 116 -18.13 -1.30 -5.09
C GLU A 116 -17.85 -2.11 -6.37
N ASN A 117 -16.58 -2.20 -6.79
CA ASN A 117 -16.18 -3.03 -7.92
C ASN A 117 -16.53 -4.51 -7.68
N ALA A 118 -16.20 -5.04 -6.50
CA ALA A 118 -16.55 -6.40 -6.12
C ALA A 118 -18.08 -6.62 -6.13
N ARG A 119 -18.82 -5.71 -5.51
CA ARG A 119 -20.29 -5.75 -5.44
C ARG A 119 -20.93 -5.82 -6.83
N ASN A 120 -20.50 -4.97 -7.76
CA ASN A 120 -21.05 -4.93 -9.12
C ASN A 120 -20.81 -6.25 -9.86
N LEU A 121 -19.63 -6.86 -9.67
CA LEU A 121 -19.30 -8.15 -10.27
C LEU A 121 -20.10 -9.29 -9.63
N TYR A 122 -20.20 -9.34 -8.30
CA TYR A 122 -21.03 -10.32 -7.59
C TYR A 122 -22.51 -10.24 -7.98
N GLN A 123 -23.03 -9.02 -8.12
CA GLN A 123 -24.38 -8.78 -8.62
C GLN A 123 -24.56 -9.32 -10.04
N ALA A 124 -23.58 -9.12 -10.92
CA ALA A 124 -23.62 -9.61 -12.31
C ALA A 124 -23.56 -11.14 -12.42
N VAL A 125 -23.05 -11.84 -11.40
CA VAL A 125 -23.03 -13.31 -11.35
C VAL A 125 -24.10 -13.92 -10.43
N GLY A 126 -25.00 -13.10 -9.88
CA GLY A 126 -26.12 -13.56 -9.06
C GLY A 126 -25.74 -14.03 -7.64
N LEU A 127 -24.60 -13.59 -7.12
CA LEU A 127 -24.10 -13.96 -5.79
C LEU A 127 -24.60 -12.97 -4.72
N GLY A 128 -25.88 -13.12 -4.32
CA GLY A 128 -26.56 -12.19 -3.42
C GLY A 128 -25.93 -12.08 -2.03
N LYS A 129 -25.44 -13.18 -1.45
CA LYS A 129 -24.77 -13.16 -0.13
C LYS A 129 -23.50 -12.30 -0.16
N GLU A 130 -22.69 -12.47 -1.19
CA GLU A 130 -21.46 -11.72 -1.38
C GLU A 130 -21.73 -10.23 -1.67
N VAL A 131 -22.85 -9.91 -2.34
CA VAL A 131 -23.32 -8.52 -2.48
C VAL A 131 -23.65 -7.92 -1.11
N GLU A 132 -24.39 -8.63 -0.25
CA GLU A 132 -24.70 -8.18 1.10
C GLU A 132 -23.43 -7.98 1.96
N ASP A 133 -22.44 -8.86 1.83
CA ASP A 133 -21.16 -8.72 2.52
C ASP A 133 -20.39 -7.47 2.04
N CYS A 134 -20.46 -7.14 0.74
CA CYS A 134 -19.92 -5.90 0.20
C CYS A 134 -20.67 -4.67 0.72
N ASP A 135 -22.00 -4.70 0.75
CA ASP A 135 -22.83 -3.62 1.28
C ASP A 135 -22.54 -3.36 2.75
N ARG A 136 -22.42 -4.43 3.56
CA ARG A 136 -22.01 -4.35 4.97
C ARG A 136 -20.60 -3.78 5.09
N SER A 137 -19.67 -4.17 4.22
CA SER A 137 -18.32 -3.61 4.23
C SER A 137 -18.37 -2.10 4.00
N ILE A 138 -19.08 -1.65 2.95
CA ILE A 138 -19.22 -0.24 2.56
C ILE A 138 -19.88 0.59 3.68
N GLN A 139 -20.95 0.09 4.30
CA GLN A 139 -21.63 0.77 5.41
C GLN A 139 -20.71 0.98 6.63
N ASN A 140 -19.78 0.05 6.85
CA ASN A 140 -18.84 0.10 7.97
C ASN A 140 -17.58 0.94 7.69
N LEU A 141 -17.55 1.73 6.61
CA LEU A 141 -16.45 2.65 6.27
C LEU A 141 -16.69 4.09 6.77
N ALA A 142 -17.72 4.31 7.59
CA ALA A 142 -18.07 5.60 8.19
C ALA A 142 -17.11 6.01 9.32
#